data_AF-X0VN81-F1
#
_entry.id   AF-X0VN81-F1
#
_cell.length_a   1.000
_cell.length_b   1.000
_cell.length_c   1.000
_cell.angle_alpha   90.00
_cell.angle_beta   90.00
_cell.angle_gamma   90.00
#
_symmetry.space_group_name_H-M   'P 1'
#
loop_
_entity.id
_entity.type
_entity.pdbx_description
1 polymer ?
#
loop_
_entity_poly.entity_id
_entity_poly.type
_entity_poly.pdbx_seq_one_letter_code
_entity_poly.pdbx_strand_id
1 'polypeptide(L)' 'YRYRYVVDGQWQQDPYNKHVEQNPYGELNSVLEVT' A
#
# COMPACT_ATOMS: atom_id res chain seq x y z
N TYR A 1 0.15 4.58 9.53
CA TYR A 1 1.33 4.50 8.64
C TYR A 1 0.92 4.03 7.26
N ARG A 2 1.64 4.43 6.20
CA ARG A 2 1.39 4.00 4.81
C ARG A 2 2.59 3.20 4.31
N TYR A 3 2.37 2.08 3.64
CA TYR A 3 3.44 1.22 3.13
C TYR A 3 3.07 0.53 1.81
N ARG A 4 4.11 0.02 1.13
CA ARG A 4 4.04 -0.82 -0.06
C ARG A 4 5.23 -1.78 -0.08
N TYR A 5 5.09 -2.88 -0.80
CA TYR A 5 6.19 -3.78 -1.11
C TYR A 5 6.82 -3.43 -2.45
N VAL A 6 8.11 -3.75 -2.59
CA VAL A 6 8.78 -3.80 -3.90
C VAL A 6 9.06 -5.27 -4.19
N VAL A 7 8.41 -5.82 -5.21
CA VAL A 7 8.61 -7.21 -5.67
C VAL A 7 8.98 -7.17 -7.14
N ASP A 8 10.12 -7.78 -7.47
CA ASP A 8 10.69 -7.76 -8.83
C ASP A 8 10.84 -6.35 -9.40
N GLY A 9 11.15 -5.37 -8.54
CA GLY A 9 11.31 -3.96 -8.90
C GLY A 9 10.00 -3.20 -9.12
N GLN A 10 8.84 -3.85 -8.93
CA GLN A 10 7.53 -3.23 -9.05
C GLN A 10 6.95 -2.90 -7.68
N TRP A 11 6.35 -1.71 -7.57
CA TRP A 11 5.60 -1.31 -6.38
C TRP A 11 4.26 -2.01 -6.36
N GLN A 12 3.93 -2.63 -5.23
CA GLN A 12 2.63 -3.27 -5.04
C GLN A 12 2.08 -3.04 -3.64
N GLN A 13 0.76 -2.92 -3.55
CA GLN A 13 0.06 -2.94 -2.27
C GLN A 13 0.08 -4.35 -1.67
N ASP A 14 -0.16 -4.44 -0.36
CA ASP A 14 -0.48 -5.72 0.26
C ASP A 14 -1.87 -6.21 -0.22
N PRO A 15 -1.97 -7.34 -0.94
CA PRO A 15 -3.24 -7.83 -1.47
C PRO A 15 -4.19 -8.33 -0.37
N TYR A 16 -3.70 -8.57 0.85
CA TYR A 16 -4.49 -9.03 1.99
C TYR A 16 -4.89 -7.90 2.95
N ASN A 17 -4.31 -6.71 2.79
CA ASN A 17 -4.71 -5.55 3.58
C ASN A 17 -5.95 -4.89 2.96
N LYS A 18 -7.07 -4.92 3.69
CA LYS A 18 -8.33 -4.28 3.28
C LYS A 18 -8.30 -2.76 3.45
N HIS A 19 -7.39 -2.25 4.28
CA HIS A 19 -7.25 -0.82 4.55
C HIS A 19 -6.23 -0.24 3.58
N VAL A 20 -6.74 0.47 2.57
CA VAL A 20 -5.95 1.08 1.51
C VAL A 20 -6.37 2.52 1.28
N GLU A 21 -5.45 3.31 0.72
CA GLU A 21 -5.68 4.70 0.35
C GLU A 21 -5.05 4.99 -1.01
N GLN A 22 -5.71 5.82 -1.81
CA GLN A 22 -5.17 6.24 -3.09
C GLN A 22 -3.94 7.15 -2.91
N ASN A 23 -2.91 6.88 -3.69
CA ASN A 23 -1.70 7.68 -3.72
C ASN A 23 -1.77 8.74 -4.85
N PRO A 24 -0.89 9.77 -4.83
CA PRO A 24 -0.88 10.81 -5.87
C PRO A 24 -0.55 10.33 -7.29
N TYR A 25 -0.07 9.09 -7.44
CA TYR A 25 0.29 8.47 -8.71
C TYR A 25 -0.84 7.59 -9.28
N GLY A 26 -2.01 7.59 -8.62
CA GLY A 26 -3.19 6.83 -9.06
C GLY A 26 -3.24 5.37 -8.59
N GLU A 27 -2.26 4.93 -7.81
CA GLU A 27 -2.20 3.58 -7.24
C GLU A 27 -2.68 3.57 -5.78
N LEU A 28 -2.60 2.43 -5.12
CA LEU A 28 -3.03 2.26 -3.74
C LEU A 28 -1.85 1.98 -2.81
N ASN A 29 -1.86 2.59 -1.64
CA ASN A 29 -0.99 2.27 -0.51
C ASN A 29 -1.76 1.46 0.53
N SER A 30 -1.10 0.50 1.16
CA SER A 30 -1.63 -0.19 2.33
C SER A 30 -1.48 0.69 3.58
N VAL A 31 -2.55 0.78 4.37
CA VAL A 31 -2.61 1.58 5.60
C VAL A 31 -2.52 0.65 6.80
N LEU A 32 -1.60 0.96 7.72
CA LEU A 32 -1.49 0.33 9.03
C LEU A 32 -1.94 1.35 10.08
N GLU A 33 -3.04 1.05 10.75
CA GLU A 33 -3.48 1.80 11.92
C GLU A 33 -2.79 1.26 13.17
N VAL A 34 -2.25 2.15 14.00
CA VAL A 34 -1.61 1.79 15.28
C VAL A 34 -2.37 2.58 16.34
N THR A 35 -3.04 1.86 17.23
CA THR A 35 -3.78 2.39 18.37
C THR A 35 -2.96 2.29 19.64
#